data_AF-A0AAE3DCZ6-F1
#
_entry.id   AF-A0AAE3DCZ6-F1
#
_cell.length_a   1.000
_cell.length_b   1.000
_cell.length_c   1.000
_cell.angle_alpha   90.00
_cell.angle_beta   90.00
_cell.angle_gamma   90.00
#
_symmetry.space_group_name_H-M   'P 1'
#
loop_
_entity.id
_entity.type
_entity.pdbx_description
1 polymer ?
#
loop_
_entity_poly.entity_id
_entity_poly.type
_entity_poly.pdbx_seq_one_letter_code
_entity_poly.pdbx_strand_id
1 'polypeptide(L)'
;MAERMIIEPVKRIAENYLETRNKVIENCWCMIVGNDTPKQEDGWLEVMNGRQTENGIANIYNFMYKGKRALTLEEVQGCGASRYFISSGEYTLEDYMRAVQNNSEKL
;
A
#
# COMPACT_ATOMS: atom_id res chain seq x y z
N MET A 1 28.49 25.58 -2.59
CA MET A 1 27.46 24.55 -2.38
C MET A 1 26.62 24.49 -3.64
N ALA A 2 26.52 23.35 -4.30
CA ALA A 2 25.71 23.22 -5.51
C ALA A 2 24.23 23.07 -5.10
N GLU A 3 23.39 23.98 -5.55
CA GLU A 3 21.95 23.90 -5.40
C GLU A 3 21.44 22.70 -6.20
N ARG A 4 20.80 21.74 -5.52
CA ARG A 4 20.16 20.60 -6.19
C ARG A 4 18.80 21.04 -6.71
N MET A 5 18.70 21.35 -8.01
CA MET A 5 17.41 21.55 -8.66
C MET A 5 16.74 20.20 -8.93
N ILE A 6 15.52 20.03 -8.43
CA ILE A 6 14.63 18.96 -8.87
C ILE A 6 14.08 19.37 -10.23
N ILE A 7 14.33 18.56 -11.26
CA ILE A 7 13.72 18.73 -12.58
C ILE A 7 12.20 18.53 -12.39
N GLU A 8 11.35 19.52 -12.71
CA GLU A 8 9.89 19.47 -12.46
C GLU A 8 9.22 18.14 -12.86
N PRO A 9 9.55 17.53 -14.02
CA PRO A 9 9.12 16.16 -14.35
C PRO A 9 9.38 15.10 -13.26
N VAL A 10 10.55 15.15 -12.60
CA VAL A 10 10.92 14.22 -11.52
C VAL A 10 10.07 14.43 -10.28
N LYS A 11 9.72 15.70 -9.96
CA LYS A 11 8.81 16.00 -8.85
C LYS A 11 7.43 15.39 -9.09
N ARG A 12 6.87 15.61 -10.28
CA ARG A 12 5.57 15.06 -10.66
C ARG A 12 5.56 13.53 -10.65
N ILE A 13 6.65 12.91 -11.10
CA ILE A 13 6.82 11.45 -11.05
C ILE A 13 6.79 10.97 -9.59
N ALA A 14 7.54 11.61 -8.69
CA ALA A 14 7.55 11.24 -7.27
C ALA A 14 6.18 11.41 -6.60
N GLU A 15 5.45 12.48 -6.92
CA GLU A 15 4.08 12.72 -6.45
C GLU A 15 3.14 11.60 -6.92
N ASN A 16 3.19 11.23 -8.20
CA ASN A 16 2.38 10.13 -8.74
C ASN A 16 2.70 8.78 -8.08
N TYR A 17 3.97 8.50 -7.75
CA TYR A 17 4.35 7.29 -7.01
C TYR A 17 3.74 7.27 -5.61
N LEU A 18 3.78 8.40 -4.89
CA LEU A 18 3.18 8.50 -3.57
C LEU A 18 1.66 8.36 -3.62
N GLU A 19 1.00 9.00 -4.58
CA GLU A 19 -0.44 8.88 -4.77
C GLU A 19 -0.84 7.43 -5.07
N THR A 20 -0.11 6.75 -5.97
CA THR A 20 -0.36 5.35 -6.33
C THR A 20 -0.20 4.45 -5.11
N ARG A 21 0.88 4.60 -4.34
CA ARG A 21 1.11 3.84 -3.10
C ARG A 21 -0.03 4.04 -2.11
N ASN A 22 -0.41 5.29 -1.85
CA ASN A 22 -1.46 5.62 -0.89
C ASN A 22 -2.80 4.99 -1.29
N LYS A 23 -3.17 5.02 -2.58
CA LYS A 23 -4.38 4.36 -3.08
C LYS A 23 -4.34 2.85 -2.88
N VAL A 24 -3.20 2.20 -3.13
CA VAL A 24 -3.06 0.75 -2.90
C VAL A 24 -3.24 0.42 -1.41
N ILE A 25 -2.62 1.19 -0.52
CA ILE A 25 -2.75 1.02 0.94
C ILE A 25 -4.19 1.24 1.39
N GLU A 26 -4.85 2.28 0.88
CA GLU A 26 -6.25 2.59 1.20
C GLU A 26 -7.18 1.46 0.76
N ASN A 27 -7.01 0.94 -0.47
CA ASN A 27 -7.82 -0.17 -0.96
C ASN A 27 -7.61 -1.45 -0.12
N CYS A 28 -6.41 -1.69 0.39
CA CYS A 28 -6.16 -2.77 1.34
C CYS A 28 -6.96 -2.55 2.65
N TRP A 29 -6.99 -1.32 3.19
CA TRP A 29 -7.81 -1.01 4.36
C TRP A 29 -9.31 -1.18 4.08
N CYS A 30 -9.81 -0.69 2.96
CA CYS A 30 -11.22 -0.88 2.57
C CYS A 30 -11.59 -2.35 2.50
N MET A 31 -10.70 -3.19 1.98
CA MET A 31 -10.91 -4.64 1.95
C MET A 31 -10.94 -5.25 3.35
N ILE A 32 -9.97 -4.90 4.22
CA ILE A 32 -9.85 -5.45 5.58
C ILE A 32 -11.00 -5.02 6.48
N VAL A 33 -11.38 -3.74 6.42
CA VAL A 33 -12.46 -3.15 7.23
C VAL A 33 -13.82 -3.56 6.66
N GLY A 34 -13.95 -3.63 5.33
CA GLY A 34 -15.20 -3.93 4.66
C GLY A 34 -16.30 -2.93 5.03
N ASN A 35 -17.35 -3.42 5.69
CA ASN A 35 -18.49 -2.62 6.16
C ASN A 35 -18.43 -2.30 7.66
N ASP A 36 -17.32 -2.61 8.34
CA ASP A 36 -17.15 -2.29 9.75
C ASP A 36 -17.03 -0.77 9.95
N THR A 37 -17.26 -0.30 11.19
CA THR A 37 -17.01 1.07 11.63
C THR A 37 -15.82 1.07 12.59
N PRO A 38 -14.58 1.14 12.06
CA PRO A 38 -13.38 0.96 12.87
C PRO A 38 -13.15 2.16 13.79
N LYS A 39 -12.63 1.87 14.99
CA LYS A 39 -12.01 2.86 15.88
C LYS A 39 -10.51 2.92 15.61
N GLN A 40 -9.86 3.98 16.08
CA GLN A 40 -8.41 4.15 15.92
C GLN A 40 -7.61 3.00 16.57
N GLU A 41 -8.09 2.47 17.69
CA GLU A 41 -7.47 1.33 18.39
C GLU A 41 -7.62 0.00 17.65
N ASP A 42 -8.55 -0.09 16.69
CA ASP A 42 -8.80 -1.33 15.96
C ASP A 42 -7.70 -1.62 14.95
N GLY A 43 -6.91 -0.64 14.50
CA GLY A 43 -5.87 -0.93 13.53
C GLY A 43 -4.73 0.07 13.43
N TRP A 44 -3.58 -0.45 13.04
CA TRP A 44 -2.39 0.35 12.72
C TRP A 44 -1.61 -0.31 11.58
N LEU A 45 -0.79 0.49 10.91
CA LEU A 45 0.08 0.03 9.84
C LEU A 45 1.52 -0.04 10.34
N GLU A 46 2.11 -1.22 10.32
CA GLU A 46 3.54 -1.37 10.56
C GLU A 46 4.28 -1.27 9.24
N VAL A 47 5.26 -0.36 9.18
CA VAL A 47 6.02 -0.06 7.96
C VAL A 47 7.47 -0.45 8.13
N MET A 48 7.99 -1.27 7.22
CA MET A 48 9.37 -1.72 7.21
C MET A 48 9.98 -1.46 5.82
N ASN A 49 10.84 -0.46 5.71
CA ASN A 49 11.42 -0.08 4.42
C ASN A 49 12.70 -0.84 4.10
N GLY A 50 12.95 -1.09 2.81
CA GLY A 50 14.22 -1.62 2.30
C GLY A 50 14.56 -3.04 2.76
N ARG A 51 13.55 -3.90 2.93
CA ARG A 51 13.74 -5.30 3.35
C ARG A 51 14.00 -6.18 2.13
N GLN A 52 14.98 -7.07 2.23
CA GLN A 52 15.19 -8.11 1.24
C GLN A 52 14.09 -9.17 1.38
N THR A 53 13.32 -9.40 0.31
CA THR A 53 12.33 -10.48 0.19
C THR A 53 12.66 -11.34 -1.02
N GLU A 54 11.89 -12.41 -1.23
CA GLU A 54 12.00 -13.26 -2.43
C GLU A 54 11.69 -12.47 -3.72
N ASN A 55 10.90 -11.40 -3.60
CA ASN A 55 10.49 -10.56 -4.73
C ASN A 55 11.49 -9.42 -5.02
N GLY A 56 12.47 -9.18 -4.13
CA GLY A 56 13.48 -8.13 -4.25
C GLY A 56 13.60 -7.26 -3.00
N ILE A 57 14.15 -6.05 -3.14
CA ILE A 57 14.15 -5.06 -2.06
C ILE A 57 12.77 -4.40 -2.02
N ALA A 58 12.06 -4.58 -0.91
CA ALA A 58 10.68 -4.14 -0.73
C ALA A 58 10.48 -3.24 0.48
N ASN A 59 9.50 -2.34 0.38
CA ASN A 59 8.84 -1.80 1.55
C ASN A 59 7.70 -2.74 1.94
N ILE A 60 7.67 -3.17 3.20
CA ILE A 60 6.66 -4.08 3.73
C ILE A 60 5.69 -3.27 4.59
N TYR A 61 4.40 -3.46 4.33
CA TYR A 61 3.30 -2.87 5.07
C TYR A 61 2.48 -3.99 5.70
N ASN A 62 2.54 -4.14 7.02
CA ASN A 62 1.70 -5.09 7.75
C ASN A 62 0.48 -4.36 8.32
N PHE A 63 -0.69 -4.81 7.89
CA PHE A 63 -1.98 -4.28 8.31
C PHE A 63 -2.41 -5.03 9.57
N MET A 64 -2.26 -4.36 10.71
CA MET A 64 -2.72 -4.88 11.99
C MET A 64 -4.16 -4.42 12.20
N TYR A 65 -5.07 -5.37 12.37
CA TYR A 65 -6.48 -5.09 12.59
C TYR A 65 -7.07 -6.04 13.64
N LYS A 66 -7.75 -5.48 14.64
CA LYS A 66 -8.33 -6.18 15.80
C LYS A 66 -7.33 -7.12 16.49
N GLY A 67 -6.10 -6.62 16.68
CA GLY A 67 -5.03 -7.34 17.38
C GLY A 67 -4.34 -8.45 16.59
N LYS A 68 -4.68 -8.66 15.30
CA LYS A 68 -4.01 -9.64 14.43
C LYS A 68 -3.48 -9.00 13.15
N ARG A 69 -2.49 -9.64 12.53
CA ARG A 69 -2.03 -9.25 11.19
C ARG A 69 -3.01 -9.76 10.14
N ALA A 70 -3.79 -8.86 9.57
CA ALA A 70 -4.81 -9.19 8.57
C ALA A 70 -4.19 -9.42 7.18
N LEU A 71 -3.18 -8.62 6.84
CA LEU A 71 -2.57 -8.61 5.51
C LEU A 71 -1.14 -8.08 5.57
N THR A 72 -0.30 -8.61 4.70
CA THR A 72 1.03 -8.05 4.38
C THR A 72 1.04 -7.62 2.92
N LEU A 73 1.45 -6.39 2.67
CA LEU A 73 1.68 -5.84 1.34
C LEU A 73 3.18 -5.58 1.17
N GLU A 74 3.77 -6.13 0.12
CA GLU A 74 5.14 -5.83 -0.30
C GLU A 74 5.11 -4.88 -1.50
N GLU A 75 5.67 -3.68 -1.36
CA GLU A 75 5.98 -2.79 -2.48
C GLU A 75 7.45 -3.01 -2.88
N VAL A 76 7.67 -3.75 -3.96
CA VAL A 76 9.00 -3.93 -4.54
C VAL A 76 9.30 -2.77 -5.46
N GLN A 77 10.33 -2.00 -5.12
CA GLN A 77 10.81 -0.91 -5.97
C GLN A 77 11.57 -1.49 -7.16
N GLY A 78 11.17 -1.08 -8.37
CA GLY A 78 11.83 -1.45 -9.62
C GLY A 78 12.20 -0.22 -10.45
N CYS A 79 12.94 -0.41 -11.53
CA CYS A 79 13.14 0.63 -12.55
C CYS A 79 11.83 0.83 -13.33
N GLY A 80 10.93 1.69 -12.82
CA GLY A 80 9.59 1.91 -13.38
C GLY A 80 8.51 1.79 -12.30
N ALA A 81 7.32 1.33 -12.69
CA ALA A 81 6.21 1.15 -11.74
C ALA A 81 6.58 0.17 -10.61
N SER A 82 6.26 0.54 -9.36
CA SER A 82 6.35 -0.38 -8.22
C SER A 82 5.48 -1.62 -8.48
N ARG A 83 5.99 -2.79 -8.09
CA ARG A 83 5.21 -4.03 -8.08
C ARG A 83 4.71 -4.29 -6.67
N TYR A 84 3.45 -4.69 -6.57
CA TYR A 84 2.79 -4.93 -5.29
C TYR A 84 2.42 -6.41 -5.16
N PHE A 85 2.75 -7.00 -4.01
CA PHE A 85 2.40 -8.37 -3.68
C PHE A 85 1.63 -8.39 -2.37
N ILE A 86 0.48 -9.07 -2.37
CA ILE A 86 -0.36 -9.25 -1.18
C ILE A 86 -0.16 -10.67 -0.67
N SER A 87 0.02 -10.79 0.65
CA SER A 87 0.03 -12.05 1.37
C SER A 87 -0.94 -11.97 2.54
N SER A 88 -1.92 -12.88 2.55
CA SER A 88 -2.92 -12.99 3.61
C SER A 88 -3.42 -14.43 3.69
N GLY A 89 -3.87 -14.85 4.88
CA GLY A 89 -4.60 -16.10 5.06
C GLY A 89 -6.12 -15.96 4.85
N GLU A 90 -6.63 -14.72 4.72
CA GLU A 90 -8.07 -14.43 4.70
C GLU A 90 -8.52 -13.73 3.40
N TYR A 91 -7.64 -12.97 2.75
CA TYR A 91 -7.98 -12.13 1.61
C TYR A 91 -7.27 -12.57 0.33
N THR A 92 -7.98 -12.46 -0.80
CA THR A 92 -7.47 -12.79 -2.13
C THR A 92 -7.34 -11.55 -3.02
N LEU A 93 -6.73 -11.72 -4.21
CA LEU A 93 -6.69 -10.66 -5.22
C LEU A 93 -8.10 -10.25 -5.69
N GLU A 94 -9.05 -11.19 -5.77
CA GLU A 94 -10.42 -10.88 -6.17
C GLU A 94 -11.11 -9.96 -5.16
N ASP A 95 -10.91 -10.21 -3.86
CA ASP A 95 -11.42 -9.35 -2.79
C ASP A 95 -10.84 -7.94 -2.89
N TYR A 96 -9.54 -7.85 -3.18
CA TYR A 96 -8.88 -6.57 -3.40
C TYR A 96 -9.49 -5.84 -4.60
N MET A 97 -9.67 -6.50 -5.73
CA MET A 97 -10.25 -5.88 -6.93
C MET A 97 -11.68 -5.37 -6.70
N ARG A 98 -12.49 -6.10 -5.91
CA ARG A 98 -13.81 -5.62 -5.48
C ARG A 98 -13.70 -4.37 -4.60
N ALA A 99 -12.75 -4.33 -3.68
CA ALA A 99 -12.51 -3.14 -2.85
C ALA A 99 -12.10 -1.92 -3.70
N VAL A 100 -11.25 -2.12 -4.72
CA VAL A 100 -10.88 -1.06 -5.67
C VAL A 100 -12.10 -0.51 -6.40
N GLN A 101 -12.96 -1.39 -6.93
CA GLN A 101 -14.18 -0.98 -7.64
C GLN A 101 -15.10 -0.17 -6.72
N ASN A 102 -15.40 -0.68 -5.53
CA ASN A 102 -16.26 -0.02 -4.56
C ASN A 102 -15.70 1.33 -4.09
N ASN A 103 -14.38 1.51 -4.05
CA ASN A 103 -13.77 2.78 -3.69
C ASN A 103 -13.80 3.78 -4.86
N SER A 104 -13.61 3.29 -6.09
CA SER A 104 -13.69 4.13 -7.30
C SER A 104 -15.08 4.68 -7.59
N GLU A 105 -16.14 3.98 -7.18
CA GLU A 105 -17.54 4.42 -7.29
C GLU A 105 -17.94 5.47 -6.24
N LYS A 106 -17.14 5.63 -5.17
CA LYS A 106 -17.40 6.59 -4.09
C LYS A 106 -16.70 7.95 -4.28
N LEU A 107 -15.79 8.05 -5.26
CA LEU A 107 -15.06 9.26 -5.65
C LEU A 107 -15.79 10.00 -6.78
#